data_AF-A0A9E5R5P3-F1
#
_entry.id   AF-A0A9E5R5P3-F1
#
_cell.length_a   1.000
_cell.length_b   1.000
_cell.length_c   1.000
_cell.angle_alpha   90.00
_cell.angle_beta   90.00
_cell.angle_gamma   90.00
#
_symmetry.space_group_name_H-M   'P 1'
#
loop_
_entity.id
_entity.type
_entity.pdbx_description
1 polymer ?
#
loop_
_entity_poly.entity_id
_entity_poly.type
_entity_poly.pdbx_seq_one_letter_code
_entity_poly.pdbx_strand_id
1 'polypeptide(L)'
;MWVGNLMAALVPVCLAVLLLVLGDLSRRLGKAAGRSPVHRWFWVAAGLVLLSSLTRLASLATPRSDFEAMDQNNAVFVAYALPLLLGVVIGFIAAWRYWGWLIYARR
;
A
#
# COMPACT_ATOMS: atom_id res chain seq x y z
N MET A 1 22.09 12.86 -7.47
CA MET A 1 20.78 13.04 -6.80
C MET A 1 19.61 12.28 -7.44
N TRP A 2 19.76 11.62 -8.61
CA TRP A 2 18.64 10.90 -9.26
C TRP A 2 18.29 9.53 -8.65
N VAL A 3 19.28 8.82 -8.10
CA VAL A 3 19.11 7.45 -7.56
C VAL A 3 18.17 7.43 -6.34
N GLY A 4 18.27 8.41 -5.45
CA GLY A 4 17.40 8.49 -4.26
C GLY A 4 15.92 8.66 -4.61
N ASN A 5 15.61 9.40 -5.68
CA ASN A 5 14.24 9.63 -6.13
C ASN A 5 13.63 8.39 -6.80
N LEU A 6 14.43 7.62 -7.55
CA LEU A 6 13.99 6.34 -8.11
C LEU A 6 13.67 5.33 -7.01
N MET A 7 14.53 5.22 -6.00
CA MET A 7 14.28 4.36 -4.83
C MET A 7 13.01 4.79 -4.08
N ALA A 8 12.78 6.10 -3.92
CA ALA A 8 11.61 6.61 -3.22
C ALA A 8 10.28 6.28 -3.94
N ALA A 9 10.29 6.21 -5.27
CA ALA A 9 9.11 5.81 -6.06
C ALA A 9 8.95 4.28 -6.16
N LEU A 10 10.06 3.52 -6.17
CA LEU A 10 10.04 2.07 -6.28
C LEU A 10 9.48 1.37 -5.05
N VAL A 11 9.77 1.87 -3.85
CA VAL A 11 9.33 1.28 -2.59
C VAL A 11 7.81 1.08 -2.52
N PRO A 12 6.95 2.10 -2.74
CA PRO A 12 5.51 1.90 -2.70
C PRO A 12 5.00 0.97 -3.79
N VAL A 13 5.61 0.95 -4.99
CA VAL A 13 5.26 0.01 -6.06
C VAL A 13 5.52 -1.43 -5.61
N CYS A 14 6.70 -1.72 -5.06
CA CYS A 14 7.03 -3.04 -4.52
C CYS A 14 6.04 -3.46 -3.44
N LEU A 15 5.65 -2.54 -2.56
CA LEU A 15 4.72 -2.78 -1.47
C LEU A 15 3.29 -3.06 -1.99
N ALA A 16 2.85 -2.36 -3.03
CA ALA A 16 1.59 -2.65 -3.71
C ALA A 16 1.59 -4.04 -4.36
N VAL A 17 2.66 -4.40 -5.06
CA VAL A 17 2.81 -5.74 -5.64
C VAL A 17 2.76 -6.82 -4.56
N LEU A 18 3.46 -6.61 -3.44
CA LEU A 18 3.44 -7.52 -2.30
C LEU A 18 2.00 -7.70 -1.76
N LEU A 19 1.24 -6.61 -1.60
CA LEU A 19 -0.16 -6.67 -1.15
C LEU A 19 -1.07 -7.41 -2.15
N LEU A 20 -0.85 -7.26 -3.45
CA LEU A 20 -1.57 -8.00 -4.49
C LEU A 20 -1.26 -9.50 -4.42
N VAL A 21 0.01 -9.86 -4.28
CA VAL A 21 0.44 -11.27 -4.12
C VAL A 21 -0.15 -11.87 -2.85
N LEU A 22 -0.11 -11.16 -1.72
CA LEU A 22 -0.77 -11.59 -0.48
C LEU A 22 -2.29 -11.73 -0.66
N GLY A 23 -2.91 -10.82 -1.41
CA GLY A 23 -4.32 -10.87 -1.74
C GLY A 23 -4.70 -12.11 -2.56
N ASP A 24 -3.90 -12.47 -3.57
CA ASP A 24 -4.13 -13.69 -4.37
C ASP A 24 -3.88 -14.96 -3.56
N LEU A 25 -2.80 -14.99 -2.76
CA LEU A 25 -2.51 -16.10 -1.86
C LEU A 25 -3.66 -16.31 -0.86
N SER A 26 -4.15 -15.22 -0.25
CA SER A 26 -5.28 -15.23 0.68
C SER A 26 -6.56 -15.69 -0.03
N ARG A 27 -6.79 -15.30 -1.28
CA ARG A 27 -7.92 -15.77 -2.08
C ARG A 27 -7.86 -17.28 -2.34
N ARG A 28 -6.68 -17.81 -2.70
CA ARG A 28 -6.48 -19.25 -2.94
C ARG A 28 -6.69 -20.08 -1.68
N LEU A 29 -6.09 -19.66 -0.58
CA LEU A 29 -6.28 -20.29 0.73
C LEU A 29 -7.74 -20.20 1.21
N GLY A 30 -8.42 -19.07 0.95
CA GLY A 30 -9.78 -18.83 1.43
C GLY A 30 -10.79 -19.72 0.72
N LYS A 31 -10.55 -19.99 -0.57
CA LYS A 31 -11.31 -20.99 -1.34
C LYS A 31 -11.11 -22.40 -0.79
N ALA A 32 -9.88 -22.78 -0.45
CA ALA A 32 -9.59 -24.10 0.12
C ALA A 32 -10.19 -24.28 1.52
N ALA A 33 -10.25 -23.21 2.32
CA ALA A 33 -10.77 -23.23 3.69
C ALA A 33 -12.26 -22.87 3.81
N GLY A 34 -12.97 -22.61 2.70
CA GLY A 34 -14.41 -22.28 2.69
C GLY A 34 -14.77 -20.97 3.40
N ARG A 35 -13.85 -20.00 3.51
CA ARG A 35 -14.07 -18.77 4.30
C ARG A 35 -14.46 -17.55 3.48
N SER A 36 -15.10 -16.60 4.20
CA SER A 36 -15.58 -15.32 3.69
C SER A 36 -14.49 -14.50 2.97
N PRO A 37 -14.84 -13.77 1.88
CA PRO A 37 -13.90 -13.09 0.99
C PRO A 37 -13.20 -11.85 1.58
N VAL A 38 -12.41 -12.00 2.64
CA VAL A 38 -11.60 -10.91 3.24
C VAL A 38 -10.52 -10.37 2.29
N HIS A 39 -10.21 -11.10 1.21
CA HIS A 39 -9.26 -10.69 0.18
C HIS A 39 -9.53 -9.31 -0.46
N ARG A 40 -10.77 -8.81 -0.43
CA ARG A 40 -11.11 -7.48 -0.97
C ARG A 40 -10.34 -6.34 -0.29
N TRP A 41 -10.02 -6.49 1.00
CA TRP A 41 -9.27 -5.47 1.76
C TRP A 41 -7.82 -5.33 1.29
N PHE A 42 -7.20 -6.41 0.78
CA PHE A 42 -5.87 -6.34 0.18
C PHE A 42 -5.85 -5.54 -1.12
N TRP A 43 -6.94 -5.60 -1.90
CA TRP A 43 -7.06 -4.84 -3.14
C TRP A 43 -7.25 -3.35 -2.85
N VAL A 44 -8.05 -3.02 -1.84
CA VAL A 44 -8.20 -1.64 -1.35
C VAL A 44 -6.87 -1.11 -0.83
N ALA A 45 -6.16 -1.88 0.00
CA ALA A 45 -4.83 -1.52 0.50
C ALA A 45 -3.82 -1.28 -0.64
N ALA A 46 -3.75 -2.19 -1.62
CA ALA A 46 -2.87 -2.04 -2.77
C ALA A 46 -3.20 -0.80 -3.60
N GLY A 47 -4.49 -0.49 -3.79
CA GLY A 47 -4.95 0.73 -4.46
C GLY A 47 -4.50 2.00 -3.75
N LEU A 48 -4.62 2.05 -2.42
CA LEU A 48 -4.15 3.20 -1.63
C LEU A 48 -2.63 3.39 -1.73
N VAL A 49 -1.86 2.30 -1.67
CA VAL A 49 -0.40 2.36 -1.79
C VAL A 49 0.02 2.79 -3.20
N LEU A 50 -0.66 2.31 -4.25
CA LEU A 50 -0.43 2.77 -5.62
C LEU A 50 -0.75 4.26 -5.80
N LEU A 51 -1.82 4.75 -5.18
CA LEU A 51 -2.18 6.16 -5.22
C LEU A 51 -1.05 7.03 -4.67
N SER A 52 -0.46 6.65 -3.53
CA SER A 52 0.74 7.34 -3.01
C SER A 52 1.94 7.25 -3.96
N SER A 53 2.12 6.15 -4.67
CA SER A 53 3.19 6.08 -5.67
C SER A 53 2.96 7.05 -6.82
N LEU A 54 1.72 7.23 -7.26
CA LEU A 54 1.35 8.17 -8.32
C LEU A 54 1.56 9.62 -7.89
N THR A 55 1.22 9.98 -6.65
CA THR A 55 1.48 11.34 -6.14
C THR A 55 2.98 11.62 -6.05
N ARG A 56 3.79 10.61 -5.70
CA ARG A 56 5.26 10.74 -5.73
C ARG A 56 5.81 10.87 -7.15
N LEU A 57 5.30 10.12 -8.12
CA LEU A 57 5.69 10.27 -9.52
C LEU A 57 5.30 11.64 -10.08
N ALA A 58 4.10 12.13 -9.75
CA ALA A 58 3.66 13.47 -10.14
C ALA A 58 4.57 14.55 -9.57
N SER A 59 5.01 14.42 -8.30
CA SER A 59 5.95 15.37 -7.70
C SER A 59 7.31 15.45 -8.38
N LEU A 60 7.74 14.40 -9.08
CA LEU A 60 8.99 14.40 -9.84
C LEU A 60 8.88 15.17 -11.16
N ALA A 61 7.65 15.32 -11.68
CA ALA A 61 7.37 16.10 -12.89
C ALA A 61 7.12 17.59 -12.58
N THR A 62 6.88 17.94 -11.31
CA THR A 62 6.60 19.32 -10.88
C THR A 62 7.91 20.12 -10.69
N PRO A 63 7.95 21.40 -11.12
CA PRO A 63 9.07 22.28 -10.83
C PRO A 63 9.34 22.43 -9.33
N ARG A 64 10.63 22.56 -8.96
CA ARG A 64 11.09 22.57 -7.55
C ARG A 64 10.45 23.70 -6.72
N SER A 65 10.20 24.85 -7.33
CA SER A 65 9.57 26.02 -6.70
C SER A 65 8.13 25.75 -6.25
N ASP A 66 7.36 25.02 -7.07
CA ASP A 66 5.97 24.70 -6.76
C ASP A 66 5.90 23.57 -5.73
N PHE A 67 6.88 22.66 -5.75
CA PHE A 67 7.00 21.60 -4.77
C PHE A 67 7.30 22.14 -3.36
N GLU A 68 8.20 23.12 -3.22
CA GLU A 68 8.48 23.76 -1.93
C GLU A 68 7.25 24.48 -1.35
N ALA A 69 6.45 25.14 -2.20
CA ALA A 69 5.18 25.74 -1.78
C ALA A 69 4.14 24.69 -1.35
N MET A 70 4.08 23.54 -2.02
CA MET A 70 3.20 22.42 -1.64
C MET A 70 3.65 21.73 -0.34
N ASP A 71 4.96 21.63 -0.10
CA ASP A 71 5.52 21.01 1.09
C ASP A 71 5.23 21.86 2.35
N GLN A 72 5.37 23.19 2.23
CA GLN A 72 5.04 24.13 3.31
C GLN A 72 3.56 24.07 3.74
N ASN A 73 2.66 23.70 2.82
CA ASN A 73 1.22 23.60 3.08
C ASN A 73 0.77 22.21 3.54
N ASN A 74 1.69 21.30 3.91
CA ASN A 74 1.41 19.89 4.25
C ASN A 74 0.69 19.10 3.13
N ALA A 75 0.56 19.65 1.92
CA ALA A 75 -0.16 19.01 0.83
C ALA A 75 0.54 17.71 0.39
N VAL A 76 1.87 17.73 0.40
CA VAL A 76 2.71 16.55 0.13
C VAL A 76 2.43 15.44 1.16
N PHE A 77 2.34 15.77 2.45
CA PHE A 77 2.05 14.80 3.51
C PHE A 77 0.67 14.15 3.31
N VAL A 78 -0.36 14.95 3.07
CA VAL A 78 -1.73 14.45 2.88
C VAL A 78 -1.87 13.62 1.60
N ALA A 79 -1.21 14.01 0.51
CA ALA A 79 -1.30 13.32 -0.77
C ALA A 79 -0.39 12.08 -0.89
N TYR A 80 0.71 12.02 -0.14
CA TYR A 80 1.67 10.92 -0.20
C TYR A 80 1.68 10.04 1.06
N ALA A 81 1.88 10.63 2.23
CA ALA A 81 2.11 9.86 3.46
C ALA A 81 0.80 9.23 3.98
N LEU A 82 -0.31 9.96 3.90
CA LEU A 82 -1.60 9.53 4.43
C LEU A 82 -2.15 8.27 3.72
N PRO A 83 -2.24 8.21 2.38
CA PRO A 83 -2.73 7.02 1.69
C PRO A 83 -1.77 5.84 1.83
N LEU A 84 -0.45 6.10 1.90
CA LEU A 84 0.56 5.07 2.10
C LEU A 84 0.41 4.42 3.47
N LEU A 85 0.31 5.24 4.53
CA LEU A 85 0.15 4.77 5.90
C LEU A 85 -1.16 4.00 6.04
N LEU A 86 -2.27 4.53 5.53
CA LEU A 86 -3.56 3.84 5.55
C LEU A 86 -3.52 2.52 4.77
N GLY A 87 -2.92 2.51 3.57
CA GLY A 87 -2.78 1.31 2.76
C GLY A 87 -1.98 0.22 3.47
N VAL A 88 -0.85 0.59 4.09
CA VAL A 88 -0.03 -0.34 4.87
C VAL A 88 -0.78 -0.87 6.10
N VAL A 89 -1.44 0.00 6.87
CA VAL A 89 -2.19 -0.40 8.06
C VAL A 89 -3.37 -1.31 7.71
N ILE A 90 -4.14 -0.99 6.67
CA ILE A 90 -5.24 -1.83 6.19
C ILE A 90 -4.70 -3.19 5.72
N GLY A 91 -3.61 -3.19 4.94
CA GLY A 91 -2.95 -4.41 4.49
C GLY A 91 -2.47 -5.29 5.64
N PHE A 92 -1.88 -4.67 6.66
CA PHE A 92 -1.43 -5.37 7.87
C PHE A 92 -2.59 -5.94 8.68
N ILE A 93 -3.65 -5.17 8.92
CA ILE A 93 -4.85 -5.64 9.64
C ILE A 93 -5.54 -6.78 8.86
N ALA A 94 -5.63 -6.66 7.53
CA ALA A 94 -6.20 -7.71 6.68
C ALA A 94 -5.38 -8.99 6.75
N ALA A 95 -4.05 -8.89 6.68
CA ALA A 95 -3.13 -10.01 6.84
C ALA A 95 -3.26 -10.64 8.23
N TRP A 96 -3.24 -9.83 9.29
CA TRP A 96 -3.37 -10.31 10.65
C TRP A 96 -4.70 -11.03 10.88
N ARG A 97 -5.82 -10.44 10.45
CA ARG A 97 -7.15 -11.04 10.63
C ARG A 97 -7.29 -12.34 9.84
N TYR A 98 -6.70 -12.40 8.64
CA TYR A 98 -6.74 -13.60 7.82
C TYR A 98 -5.83 -14.69 8.40
N TRP A 99 -4.55 -14.40 8.64
CA TRP A 99 -3.56 -15.38 9.07
C TRP A 99 -3.70 -15.76 10.55
N GLY A 100 -4.31 -14.90 11.38
CA GLY A 100 -4.60 -15.20 12.77
C GLY A 100 -5.41 -16.48 12.94
N TRP A 101 -6.31 -16.80 12.00
CA TRP A 101 -7.03 -18.08 12.03
C TRP A 101 -6.12 -19.29 11.91
N LEU A 102 -5.05 -19.22 11.11
CA LEU A 102 -4.13 -20.33 10.92
C LEU A 102 -3.47 -20.72 12.24
N ILE A 103 -3.25 -19.74 13.11
CA ILE A 103 -2.68 -19.92 14.44
C ILE A 103 -3.70 -20.62 15.37
N TYR A 104 -4.98 -20.25 15.28
CA TYR A 104 -6.03 -20.87 16.11
C TYR A 104 -6.48 -22.24 15.62
N ALA A 105 -6.43 -22.52 14.31
CA ALA A 105 -6.83 -23.81 13.75
C ALA A 105 -5.87 -24.97 14.09
N ARG A 106 -4.74 -24.67 14.74
CA ARG A 106 -3.68 -25.63 15.09
C ARG A 106 -3.65 -26.00 16.58
N ARG A 107 -4.60 -25.51 17.38
CA ARG A 107 -4.88 -25.99 18.74
C ARG A 107 -6.14 -26.83 18.72
#